data_AF-A0A2V9DC19-F1
#
_entry.id   AF-A0A2V9DC19-F1
#
_cell.length_a   1.000
_cell.length_b   1.000
_cell.length_c   1.000
_cell.angle_alpha   90.00
_cell.angle_beta   90.00
_cell.angle_gamma   90.00
#
_symmetry.space_group_name_H-M   'P 1'
#
loop_
_entity.id
_entity.type
_entity.pdbx_description
1 polymer ?
#
loop_
_entity_poly.entity_id
_entity_poly.type
_entity_poly.pdbx_seq_one_letter_code
_entity_poly.pdbx_strand_id
1 'polypeptide(L)'
;MSRISRITLAVLVALIALSLMPRLRYAGKAPVKLQAENCDPDLWKHVHEKERLHVIEECTAVEGRVVSLHRASDGDMHIGLDPEHKSVLNLVNVLHAHGELVLEVICEHTPVHAGNKVACGAFHPQIMIPNVGDRVRVTGAYVTDRHHGWNEVHPVTRIEILR
;
A
#
# COMPACT_ATOMS: atom_id res chain seq x y z
N MET A 1 39.42 -8.74 -31.81
CA MET A 1 38.15 -8.07 -31.41
C MET A 1 37.00 -9.03 -31.70
N SER A 2 36.42 -9.64 -30.67
CA SER A 2 35.33 -10.62 -30.83
C SER A 2 34.08 -9.95 -31.39
N ARG A 3 33.58 -10.40 -32.56
CA ARG A 3 32.27 -9.98 -33.08
C ARG A 3 31.20 -10.67 -32.26
N ILE A 4 30.51 -9.92 -31.39
CA ILE A 4 29.31 -10.40 -30.70
C ILE A 4 28.29 -10.80 -31.79
N SER A 5 27.86 -12.06 -31.77
CA SER A 5 26.84 -12.54 -32.72
C SER A 5 25.53 -11.80 -32.51
N ARG A 6 24.76 -11.58 -33.59
CA ARG A 6 23.41 -11.02 -33.52
C ARG A 6 22.51 -11.82 -32.55
N ILE A 7 22.75 -13.13 -32.44
CA ILE A 7 22.04 -14.01 -31.50
C ILE A 7 22.42 -13.67 -30.06
N THR A 8 23.72 -13.54 -29.76
CA THR A 8 24.21 -13.16 -28.42
C THR A 8 23.68 -11.79 -28.01
N LEU A 9 23.66 -10.82 -28.92
CA LEU A 9 23.09 -9.49 -28.66
C LEU A 9 21.57 -9.56 -28.40
N ALA A 10 20.82 -10.32 -29.20
CA ALA A 10 19.37 -10.48 -29.02
C ALA A 10 19.03 -11.15 -27.68
N VAL A 11 19.78 -12.19 -27.29
CA VAL A 11 19.62 -12.87 -25.99
C VAL A 11 19.91 -11.91 -24.83
N LEU A 12 20.98 -11.12 -24.93
CA LEU A 12 21.33 -10.13 -23.91
C LEU A 12 20.22 -9.08 -23.75
N VAL A 13 19.69 -8.55 -24.85
CA VAL A 13 18.59 -7.58 -24.83
C VAL A 13 17.33 -8.19 -24.23
N ALA A 14 17.00 -9.44 -24.59
CA ALA A 14 15.84 -10.14 -24.04
C ALA A 14 15.96 -10.34 -22.52
N LEU A 15 17.13 -10.74 -22.02
CA LEU A 15 17.40 -10.91 -20.59
C LEU A 15 17.30 -9.58 -19.83
N ILE A 16 17.85 -8.50 -20.39
CA ILE A 16 17.74 -7.16 -19.82
C ILE A 16 16.28 -6.72 -19.75
N ALA A 17 15.52 -6.88 -20.83
CA ALA A 17 14.09 -6.57 -20.86
C ALA A 17 13.30 -7.39 -19.82
N LEU A 18 13.56 -8.70 -19.71
CA LEU A 18 12.92 -9.58 -18.72
C LEU A 18 13.19 -9.12 -17.28
N SER A 19 14.38 -8.60 -17.01
CA SER A 19 14.76 -8.09 -15.68
C SER A 19 14.18 -6.70 -15.36
N LEU A 20 13.93 -5.86 -16.36
CA LEU A 20 13.44 -4.49 -16.19
C LEU A 20 11.92 -4.40 -16.18
N MET A 21 11.22 -5.26 -16.92
CA MET A 21 9.75 -5.26 -17.01
C MET A 21 9.04 -5.35 -15.65
N PRO A 22 9.46 -6.22 -14.70
CA PRO A 22 8.84 -6.26 -13.38
C PRO A 22 9.05 -4.96 -12.60
N ARG A 23 10.24 -4.35 -12.71
CA ARG A 23 10.58 -3.09 -12.03
C ARG A 23 9.77 -1.91 -12.56
N LEU A 24 9.45 -1.91 -13.85
CA LEU A 24 8.57 -0.92 -14.47
C LEU A 24 7.11 -1.14 -14.06
N ARG A 25 6.66 -2.40 -14.00
CA ARG A 25 5.29 -2.76 -13.63
C ARG A 25 4.98 -2.52 -12.16
N TYR A 26 5.95 -2.75 -11.29
CA TYR A 26 5.85 -2.64 -9.83
C TYR A 26 6.81 -1.55 -9.33
N ALA A 27 6.68 -0.36 -9.90
CA ALA A 27 7.57 0.76 -9.65
C ALA A 27 7.38 1.39 -8.25
N GLY A 28 6.35 1.00 -7.51
CA GLY A 28 6.02 1.55 -6.20
C GLY A 28 5.63 3.04 -6.24
N LYS A 29 4.99 3.49 -7.31
CA LYS A 29 4.60 4.90 -7.48
C LYS A 29 3.15 5.15 -7.06
N ALA A 30 2.92 6.23 -6.33
CA ALA A 30 1.59 6.72 -6.06
C ALA A 30 0.85 6.99 -7.40
N PRO A 31 -0.42 6.56 -7.53
CA PRO A 31 -1.14 6.67 -8.80
C PRO A 31 -1.54 8.11 -9.13
N VAL A 32 -1.90 8.89 -8.11
CA VAL A 32 -2.30 10.30 -8.24
C VAL A 32 -1.84 11.09 -7.02
N LYS A 33 -1.33 12.31 -7.21
CA LYS A 33 -1.08 13.24 -6.10
C LYS A 33 -2.34 14.05 -5.87
N LEU A 34 -2.87 14.00 -4.65
CA LEU A 34 -3.99 14.83 -4.24
C LEU A 34 -3.52 16.03 -3.42
N GLN A 35 -4.38 17.02 -3.27
CA GLN A 35 -4.13 18.11 -2.33
C GLN A 35 -4.25 17.59 -0.90
N ALA A 36 -3.47 18.15 0.02
CA ALA A 36 -3.32 17.65 1.39
C ALA A 36 -4.66 17.60 2.16
N GLU A 37 -5.57 18.53 1.89
CA GLU A 37 -6.92 18.60 2.46
C GLU A 37 -7.83 17.42 2.13
N ASN A 38 -7.47 16.58 1.15
CA ASN A 38 -8.22 15.37 0.84
C ASN A 38 -7.89 14.21 1.80
N CYS A 39 -6.80 14.33 2.54
CA CYS A 39 -6.38 13.40 3.57
C CYS A 39 -6.49 14.05 4.95
N ASP A 40 -6.67 13.23 5.98
CA ASP A 40 -6.72 13.69 7.36
C ASP A 40 -5.32 13.57 7.99
N PRO A 41 -4.58 14.68 8.18
CA PRO A 41 -3.24 14.63 8.76
C PRO A 41 -3.25 14.28 10.25
N ASP A 42 -4.39 14.41 10.94
CA ASP A 42 -4.48 14.12 12.37
C ASP A 42 -4.44 12.62 12.66
N LEU A 43 -4.71 11.76 11.66
CA LEU A 43 -4.58 10.32 11.78
C LEU A 43 -3.15 9.89 12.16
N TRP A 44 -2.13 10.63 11.73
CA TRP A 44 -0.73 10.36 12.09
C TRP A 44 -0.44 10.47 13.59
N LYS A 45 -1.32 11.09 14.38
CA LYS A 45 -1.21 11.11 15.86
C LYS A 45 -1.52 9.75 16.47
N HIS A 46 -2.20 8.88 15.73
CA HIS A 46 -2.68 7.58 16.19
C HIS A 46 -1.94 6.39 15.57
N VAL A 47 -1.01 6.65 14.66
CA VAL A 47 -0.13 5.63 14.08
C VAL A 47 0.94 5.24 15.09
N HIS A 48 0.96 3.97 15.49
CA HIS A 48 2.04 3.41 16.31
C HIS A 48 3.34 3.36 15.50
N GLU A 49 4.50 3.67 16.11
CA GLU A 49 5.82 3.65 15.45
C GLU A 49 5.85 4.30 14.05
N LYS A 50 5.24 5.48 13.91
CA LYS A 50 5.09 6.19 12.63
C LYS A 50 6.43 6.46 11.92
N GLU A 51 7.53 6.56 12.66
CA GLU A 51 8.87 6.80 12.12
C GLU A 51 9.38 5.64 11.26
N ARG A 52 8.79 4.44 11.38
CA ARG A 52 9.08 3.30 10.49
C ARG A 52 8.54 3.53 9.08
N LEU A 53 7.51 4.35 8.93
CA LEU A 53 6.83 4.58 7.65
C LEU A 53 7.58 5.62 6.83
N HIS A 54 8.02 5.24 5.64
CA HIS A 54 8.57 6.19 4.68
C HIS A 54 7.45 6.72 3.78
N VAL A 55 7.06 7.98 4.00
CA VAL A 55 6.05 8.62 3.16
C VAL A 55 6.57 8.83 1.75
N ILE A 56 5.88 8.26 0.76
CA ILE A 56 6.13 8.47 -0.67
C ILE A 56 5.23 9.60 -1.17
N GLU A 57 3.97 9.59 -0.77
CA GLU A 57 3.01 10.65 -1.06
C GLU A 57 2.08 10.87 0.14
N GLU A 58 1.98 12.11 0.58
CA GLU A 58 1.20 12.50 1.78
C GLU A 58 -0.29 12.27 1.57
N CYS A 59 -0.77 12.44 0.34
CA CYS A 59 -2.15 12.18 -0.01
C CYS A 59 -2.31 11.66 -1.44
N THR A 60 -2.90 10.47 -1.56
CA THR A 60 -3.22 9.85 -2.85
C THR A 60 -4.62 9.22 -2.83
N ALA A 61 -5.08 8.75 -3.99
CA ALA A 61 -6.22 7.86 -4.10
C ALA A 61 -5.88 6.63 -4.94
N VAL A 62 -6.17 5.44 -4.42
CA VAL A 62 -5.97 4.17 -5.11
C VAL A 62 -7.33 3.51 -5.35
N GLU A 63 -7.55 2.99 -6.55
CA GLU A 63 -8.72 2.18 -6.87
C GLU A 63 -8.34 0.71 -7.02
N GLY A 64 -9.23 -0.17 -6.60
CA GLY A 64 -9.01 -1.62 -6.64
C GLY A 64 -10.20 -2.41 -6.14
N ARG A 65 -10.01 -3.73 -6.08
CA ARG A 65 -10.99 -4.67 -5.51
C ARG A 65 -10.48 -5.21 -4.19
N VAL A 66 -11.33 -5.23 -3.17
CA VAL A 66 -11.00 -5.84 -1.88
C VAL A 66 -10.91 -7.35 -2.05
N VAL A 67 -9.80 -7.95 -1.63
CA VAL A 67 -9.55 -9.39 -1.74
C VAL A 67 -9.38 -10.08 -0.39
N SER A 68 -9.00 -9.35 0.65
CA SER A 68 -8.87 -9.89 2.01
C SER A 68 -9.16 -8.82 3.06
N LEU A 69 -9.60 -9.27 4.24
CA LEU A 69 -9.84 -8.45 5.43
C LEU A 69 -9.26 -9.17 6.63
N HIS A 70 -8.49 -8.45 7.45
CA HIS A 70 -7.85 -9.01 8.62
C HIS A 70 -7.80 -7.98 9.75
N ARG A 71 -8.36 -8.33 10.92
CA ARG A 71 -8.18 -7.55 12.14
C ARG A 71 -6.83 -7.90 12.76
N ALA A 72 -5.86 -7.03 12.60
CA ALA A 72 -4.50 -7.24 13.08
C ALA A 72 -4.38 -6.92 14.57
N SER A 73 -3.41 -7.55 15.25
CA SER A 73 -3.27 -7.44 16.71
C SER A 73 -2.86 -6.04 17.22
N ASP A 74 -2.43 -5.16 16.33
CA ASP A 74 -2.15 -3.74 16.57
C ASP A 74 -3.41 -2.86 16.63
N GLY A 75 -4.60 -3.41 16.37
CA GLY A 75 -5.85 -2.68 16.38
C GLY A 75 -6.26 -2.14 15.01
N ASP A 76 -5.45 -2.36 13.97
CA ASP A 76 -5.71 -1.87 12.64
C ASP A 76 -6.51 -2.90 11.83
N MET A 77 -7.42 -2.42 10.98
CA MET A 77 -8.05 -3.27 9.97
C MET A 77 -7.17 -3.27 8.73
N HIS A 78 -6.53 -4.41 8.47
CA HIS A 78 -5.73 -4.65 7.28
C HIS A 78 -6.65 -5.11 6.16
N ILE A 79 -6.62 -4.39 5.05
CA ILE A 79 -7.41 -4.68 3.86
C ILE A 79 -6.42 -4.99 2.74
N GLY A 80 -6.48 -6.20 2.19
CA GLY A 80 -5.78 -6.53 0.95
C GLY A 80 -6.56 -6.01 -0.25
N LEU A 81 -5.93 -5.13 -1.02
CA LEU A 81 -6.50 -4.57 -2.24
C LEU A 81 -5.78 -5.16 -3.46
N ASP A 82 -6.56 -5.62 -4.45
CA ASP A 82 -6.09 -5.85 -5.82
C ASP A 82 -6.19 -4.53 -6.60
N PRO A 83 -5.09 -3.77 -6.76
CA PRO A 83 -5.17 -2.44 -7.35
C PRO A 83 -5.33 -2.51 -8.88
N GLU A 84 -6.13 -1.58 -9.42
CA GLU A 84 -6.31 -1.42 -10.86
C GLU A 84 -5.00 -1.06 -11.58
N HIS A 85 -4.16 -0.27 -10.90
CA HIS A 85 -2.85 0.12 -11.37
C HIS A 85 -1.75 -0.61 -10.60
N LYS A 86 -1.15 -1.64 -11.20
CA LYS A 86 -0.07 -2.43 -10.55
C LYS A 86 1.20 -1.65 -10.22
N SER A 87 1.38 -0.45 -10.78
CA SER A 87 2.51 0.43 -10.48
C SER A 87 2.56 0.91 -9.03
N VAL A 88 1.45 0.83 -8.29
CA VAL A 88 1.38 1.15 -6.85
C VAL A 88 2.01 0.05 -5.97
N LEU A 89 2.22 -1.14 -6.53
CA LEU A 89 2.91 -2.19 -5.82
C LEU A 89 4.42 -2.02 -6.01
N ASN A 90 5.19 -2.37 -4.99
CA ASN A 90 6.61 -2.63 -5.15
C ASN A 90 6.84 -4.15 -5.27
N LEU A 91 8.10 -4.58 -5.46
CA LEU A 91 8.41 -5.99 -5.60
C LEU A 91 8.17 -6.79 -4.30
N VAL A 92 8.29 -6.15 -3.14
CA VAL A 92 8.03 -6.79 -1.84
C VAL A 92 6.53 -7.06 -1.66
N ASN A 93 5.64 -6.17 -2.12
CA ASN A 93 4.20 -6.48 -2.18
C ASN A 93 3.95 -7.77 -2.96
N VAL A 94 4.57 -7.91 -4.13
CA VAL A 94 4.40 -9.07 -5.01
C VAL A 94 4.91 -10.36 -4.37
N LEU A 95 6.03 -10.29 -3.66
CA LEU A 95 6.69 -11.48 -3.11
C LEU A 95 6.19 -11.87 -1.72
N HIS A 96 5.76 -10.90 -0.89
CA HIS A 96 5.50 -11.10 0.54
C HIS A 96 4.13 -10.61 1.00
N ALA A 97 3.40 -9.85 0.18
CA ALA A 97 2.02 -9.43 0.45
C ALA A 97 1.05 -9.93 -0.63
N HIS A 98 1.30 -11.13 -1.17
CA HIS A 98 0.43 -11.81 -2.15
C HIS A 98 0.12 -11.01 -3.45
N GLY A 99 0.90 -9.99 -3.78
CA GLY A 99 0.61 -9.10 -4.91
C GLY A 99 -0.53 -8.12 -4.65
N GLU A 100 -0.83 -7.87 -3.38
CA GLU A 100 -1.85 -6.96 -2.88
C GLU A 100 -1.21 -5.67 -2.38
N LEU A 101 -1.97 -4.58 -2.46
CA LEU A 101 -1.66 -3.36 -1.74
C LEU A 101 -2.31 -3.47 -0.36
N VAL A 102 -1.51 -3.37 0.70
CA VAL A 102 -2.03 -3.35 2.07
C VAL A 102 -2.64 -1.97 2.33
N LEU A 103 -3.82 -1.93 2.93
CA LEU A 103 -4.45 -0.71 3.43
C LEU A 103 -4.67 -0.88 4.92
N GLU A 104 -4.33 0.13 5.71
CA GLU A 104 -4.48 0.07 7.17
C GLU A 104 -5.43 1.18 7.64
N VAL A 105 -6.65 0.76 7.99
CA VAL A 105 -7.59 1.59 8.73
C VAL A 105 -7.23 1.50 10.19
N ILE A 106 -6.52 2.52 10.68
CA ILE A 106 -5.89 2.49 11.99
C ILE A 106 -6.92 2.51 13.13
N CYS A 107 -6.63 1.82 14.23
CA CYS A 107 -7.44 1.84 15.45
C CYS A 107 -8.93 1.45 15.24
N GLU A 108 -9.21 0.62 14.25
CA GLU A 108 -10.57 0.11 13.97
C GLU A 108 -11.12 -0.70 15.14
N HIS A 109 -10.25 -1.43 15.85
CA HIS A 109 -10.63 -2.21 17.02
C HIS A 109 -9.57 -2.09 18.13
N THR A 110 -9.88 -2.62 19.32
CA THR A 110 -8.99 -2.52 20.48
C THR A 110 -7.69 -3.29 20.23
N PRO A 111 -6.51 -2.63 20.26
CA PRO A 111 -5.24 -3.30 20.10
C PRO A 111 -4.96 -4.31 21.23
N VAL A 112 -4.17 -5.34 20.94
CA VAL A 112 -3.70 -6.29 21.94
C VAL A 112 -2.52 -5.71 22.73
N HIS A 113 -1.57 -5.11 22.03
CA HIS A 113 -0.29 -4.63 22.58
C HIS A 113 -0.39 -3.23 23.21
N ALA A 114 0.40 -3.00 24.26
CA ALA A 114 0.33 -1.75 25.04
C ALA A 114 0.73 -0.49 24.23
N GLY A 115 1.76 -0.59 23.38
CA GLY A 115 2.21 0.54 22.55
C GLY A 115 1.11 1.03 21.60
N ASN A 116 0.43 0.10 20.93
CA ASN A 116 -0.69 0.40 20.05
C ASN A 116 -1.90 0.94 20.81
N LYS A 117 -2.19 0.42 22.02
CA LYS A 117 -3.23 1.00 22.90
C LYS A 117 -2.97 2.47 23.22
N VAL A 118 -1.71 2.84 23.46
CA VAL A 118 -1.34 4.25 23.71
C VAL A 118 -1.51 5.09 22.45
N ALA A 119 -1.10 4.58 21.28
CA ALA A 119 -1.25 5.29 20.01
C ALA A 119 -2.73 5.54 19.67
N CYS A 120 -3.58 4.51 19.79
CA CYS A 120 -5.01 4.64 19.56
C CYS A 120 -5.70 5.48 20.63
N GLY A 121 -5.39 5.28 21.91
CA GLY A 121 -6.07 5.97 22.99
C GLY A 121 -7.59 5.74 22.93
N ALA A 122 -8.35 6.82 22.82
CA ALA A 122 -9.81 6.79 22.65
C ALA A 122 -10.25 7.02 21.18
N PHE A 123 -9.31 7.18 20.26
CA PHE A 123 -9.61 7.40 18.85
C PHE A 123 -10.13 6.11 18.20
N HIS A 124 -11.17 6.27 17.39
CA HIS A 124 -11.69 5.23 16.50
C HIS A 124 -12.09 5.86 15.16
N PRO A 125 -11.69 5.26 14.03
CA PRO A 125 -11.98 5.81 12.71
C PRO A 125 -13.48 5.71 12.41
N GLN A 126 -14.04 6.72 11.73
CA GLN A 126 -15.40 6.68 11.21
C GLN A 126 -15.39 6.22 9.74
N ILE A 127 -14.83 5.04 9.50
CA ILE A 127 -14.69 4.44 8.17
C ILE A 127 -15.54 3.17 8.09
N MET A 128 -16.42 3.10 7.09
CA MET A 128 -17.14 1.87 6.78
C MET A 128 -16.21 0.88 6.10
N ILE A 129 -15.95 -0.26 6.74
CA ILE A 129 -15.10 -1.32 6.18
C ILE A 129 -15.85 -1.99 5.01
N PRO A 130 -15.28 -2.03 3.80
CA PRO A 130 -15.89 -2.68 2.64
C PRO A 130 -15.89 -4.21 2.79
N ASN A 131 -16.69 -4.90 1.96
CA ASN A 131 -16.67 -6.36 1.89
C ASN A 131 -15.62 -6.85 0.89
N VAL A 132 -15.15 -8.09 1.07
CA VAL A 132 -14.40 -8.79 0.03
C VAL A 132 -15.23 -8.84 -1.25
N GLY A 133 -14.61 -8.46 -2.36
CA GLY A 133 -15.25 -8.34 -3.66
C GLY A 133 -15.71 -6.93 -4.02
N ASP A 134 -15.85 -6.01 -3.07
CA ASP A 134 -16.22 -4.62 -3.36
C ASP A 134 -15.12 -3.92 -4.18
N ARG A 135 -15.52 -3.11 -5.16
CA ARG A 135 -14.63 -2.18 -5.83
C ARG A 135 -14.62 -0.89 -5.02
N VAL A 136 -13.44 -0.37 -4.70
CA VAL A 136 -13.31 0.79 -3.82
C VAL A 136 -12.33 1.81 -4.37
N ARG A 137 -12.55 3.08 -4.02
CA ARG A 137 -11.54 4.13 -4.04
C ARG A 137 -11.11 4.42 -2.61
N VAL A 138 -9.81 4.38 -2.37
CA VAL A 138 -9.21 4.54 -1.05
C VAL A 138 -8.34 5.78 -1.07
N THR A 139 -8.57 6.70 -0.15
CA THR A 139 -7.79 7.93 0.01
C THR A 139 -7.01 7.87 1.31
N GLY A 140 -5.72 8.20 1.27
CA GLY A 140 -4.83 8.19 2.43
C GLY A 140 -3.38 8.48 2.06
N ALA A 141 -2.50 8.40 3.05
CA ALA A 141 -1.07 8.52 2.85
C ALA A 141 -0.53 7.22 2.24
N TYR A 142 0.35 7.33 1.24
CA TYR A 142 0.97 6.19 0.59
C TYR A 142 2.44 6.11 0.97
N VAL A 143 2.80 4.98 1.57
CA VAL A 143 4.05 4.82 2.32
C VAL A 143 4.72 3.50 1.96
N THR A 144 6.00 3.39 2.27
CA THR A 144 6.68 2.10 2.45
C THR A 144 6.85 1.84 3.94
N ASP A 145 6.31 0.72 4.43
CA ASP A 145 6.65 0.24 5.77
C ASP A 145 8.08 -0.30 5.74
N ARG A 146 9.01 0.32 6.49
CA ARG A 146 10.42 -0.11 6.51
C ARG A 146 10.65 -1.42 7.27
N HIS A 147 9.73 -1.84 8.13
CA HIS A 147 9.83 -3.15 8.80
C HIS A 147 9.49 -4.29 7.83
N HIS A 148 8.44 -4.12 7.04
CA HIS A 148 7.97 -5.17 6.12
C HIS A 148 8.53 -5.05 4.70
N GLY A 149 8.82 -3.82 4.26
CA GLY A 149 9.39 -3.47 2.96
C GLY A 149 8.38 -3.30 1.83
N TRP A 150 7.09 -3.58 2.04
CA TRP A 150 6.04 -3.35 1.05
C TRP A 150 5.50 -1.92 1.09
N ASN A 151 4.81 -1.54 0.02
CA ASN A 151 4.05 -0.30 -0.02
C ASN A 151 2.63 -0.52 0.46
N GLU A 152 2.03 0.50 1.05
CA GLU A 152 0.70 0.47 1.63
C GLU A 152 0.04 1.85 1.64
N VAL A 153 -1.27 1.88 1.84
CA VAL A 153 -1.98 3.11 2.24
C VAL A 153 -2.15 3.08 3.75
N HIS A 154 -1.32 3.84 4.45
CA HIS A 154 -1.29 3.92 5.91
C HIS A 154 -0.91 5.35 6.33
N PRO A 155 -1.79 6.08 7.04
CA PRO A 155 -3.14 5.70 7.41
C PRO A 155 -4.15 5.92 6.27
N VAL A 156 -5.21 5.11 6.22
CA VAL A 156 -6.37 5.36 5.37
C VAL A 156 -7.21 6.50 5.94
N THR A 157 -7.49 7.52 5.13
CA THR A 157 -8.43 8.62 5.47
C THR A 157 -9.87 8.25 5.15
N ARG A 158 -10.13 7.68 3.97
CA ARG A 158 -11.49 7.39 3.50
C ARG A 158 -11.50 6.20 2.56
N ILE A 159 -12.61 5.45 2.59
CA ILE A 159 -12.94 4.41 1.62
C ILE A 159 -14.31 4.73 1.02
N GLU A 160 -14.39 4.71 -0.31
CA GLU A 160 -15.62 4.89 -1.09
C GLU A 160 -15.89 3.62 -1.88
N ILE A 161 -17.04 2.98 -1.67
CA ILE A 161 -17.47 1.82 -2.47
C ILE A 161 -17.97 2.34 -3.83
N LEU A 162 -17.34 1.86 -4.90
CA LEU A 162 -17.66 2.18 -6.28
C LEU A 162 -18.70 1.18 -6.80
N ARG A 163 -19.77 1.71 -7.40
CA ARG A 163 -20.81 0.92 -8.08
C ARG A 163 -20.43 0.62 -9.53
#